data_AF-A0A5C6YYV1-F1
#
_entry.id   AF-A0A5C6YYV1-F1
#
_cell.length_a   1.000
_cell.length_b   1.000
_cell.length_c   1.000
_cell.angle_alpha   90.00
_cell.angle_beta   90.00
_cell.angle_gamma   90.00
#
_symmetry.space_group_name_H-M   'P 1'
#
loop_
_entity.id
_entity.type
_entity.pdbx_description
1 polymer ?
#
loop_
_entity_poly.entity_id
_entity_poly.type
_entity_poly.pdbx_seq_one_letter_code
_entity_poly.pdbx_strand_id
1 'polypeptide(L)'
;MIKLFRNVRQNLLNDGKTTKYLKYATGEIVLVVIGILIALSINNWNENRKQKKTLYSIYQIIREDISIDITEINSFINDYDSVRKPAFEAVLNKNPSKADYLKHPEYLSVLKGFKDFSINLRGFELLKNLPNDGTIDKQNLASKINLFYNQHLTEINVATSEVMREMINNLSDYKQLPWFSSFFINNETDEAIDFMIDNPLQKNRIAIYYLVHDIYVQELQKFKVNGEAIIKQIDAIN
;
A
#
# COMPACT_ATOMS: atom_id res chain seq x y z
N MET A 1 12.78 4.05 -54.00
CA MET A 1 12.48 2.80 -54.71
C MET A 1 13.78 2.22 -55.25
N ILE A 2 14.13 0.98 -54.89
CA ILE A 2 15.39 0.34 -55.28
C ILE A 2 15.52 0.40 -56.81
N LYS A 3 16.63 0.99 -57.33
CA LYS A 3 16.84 1.28 -58.77
C LYS A 3 16.61 0.07 -59.68
N LEU A 4 16.86 -1.13 -59.16
CA LEU A 4 16.67 -2.42 -59.82
C LEU A 4 15.21 -2.66 -60.25
N PHE A 5 14.23 -2.45 -59.36
CA PHE A 5 12.81 -2.65 -59.69
C PHE A 5 12.27 -1.58 -60.64
N ARG A 6 12.81 -0.36 -60.56
CA ARG A 6 12.45 0.74 -61.47
C ARG A 6 12.81 0.44 -62.93
N ASN A 7 14.02 -0.08 -63.17
CA ASN A 7 14.51 -0.38 -64.52
C ASN A 7 13.74 -1.56 -65.15
N VAL A 8 13.38 -2.58 -64.36
CA VAL A 8 12.58 -3.73 -64.83
C VAL A 8 11.18 -3.28 -65.28
N ARG A 9 10.55 -2.37 -64.53
CA ARG A 9 9.24 -1.82 -64.90
C ARG A 9 9.26 -0.97 -66.17
N GLN A 10 10.27 -0.12 -66.34
CA GLN A 10 10.43 0.68 -67.56
C GLN A 10 10.60 -0.21 -68.80
N ASN A 11 11.41 -1.28 -68.70
CA ASN A 11 11.60 -2.22 -69.78
C ASN A 11 10.29 -3.00 -70.11
N LEU A 12 9.52 -3.40 -69.10
CA LEU A 12 8.24 -4.11 -69.30
C LEU A 12 7.13 -3.23 -69.93
N LEU A 13 7.14 -1.92 -69.67
CA LEU A 13 6.24 -0.95 -70.31
C LEU A 13 6.64 -0.67 -71.76
N ASN A 14 7.93 -0.51 -72.04
CA ASN A 14 8.45 -0.28 -73.40
C ASN A 14 8.21 -1.47 -74.34
N ASP A 15 8.14 -2.69 -73.79
CA ASP A 15 7.84 -3.93 -74.52
C ASP A 15 6.33 -4.18 -74.78
N GLY A 16 5.42 -3.27 -74.36
CA GLY A 16 3.97 -3.45 -74.51
C GLY A 16 3.34 -4.51 -73.59
N LYS A 17 4.07 -5.01 -72.57
CA LYS A 17 3.66 -6.11 -71.68
C LYS A 17 2.92 -5.61 -70.43
N THR A 18 1.83 -4.88 -70.61
CA THR A 18 1.03 -4.25 -69.52
C THR A 18 0.58 -5.21 -68.42
N THR A 19 0.14 -6.44 -68.75
CA THR A 19 -0.26 -7.44 -67.76
C THR A 19 0.90 -7.92 -66.88
N LYS A 20 2.12 -8.04 -67.45
CA LYS A 20 3.32 -8.41 -66.67
C LYS A 20 3.78 -7.25 -65.80
N TYR A 21 3.69 -6.02 -66.29
CA TYR A 21 3.96 -4.81 -65.52
C TYR A 21 3.07 -4.72 -64.26
N LEU A 22 1.76 -4.92 -64.40
CA LEU A 22 0.83 -4.88 -63.25
C LEU A 22 1.16 -5.94 -62.20
N LYS A 23 1.42 -7.20 -62.60
CA LYS A 23 1.84 -8.26 -61.66
C LYS A 23 3.11 -7.90 -60.88
N TYR A 24 4.11 -7.32 -61.56
CA TYR A 24 5.35 -6.88 -60.92
C TYR A 24 5.14 -5.69 -59.96
N ALA A 25 4.32 -4.70 -60.35
CA ALA A 25 4.01 -3.56 -59.50
C ALA A 25 3.22 -3.97 -58.24
N THR A 26 2.28 -4.91 -58.36
CA THR A 26 1.56 -5.46 -57.20
C THR A 26 2.52 -6.23 -56.28
N GLY A 27 3.44 -7.04 -56.83
CA GLY A 27 4.45 -7.73 -56.03
C GLY A 27 5.37 -6.78 -55.26
N GLU A 28 5.76 -5.65 -55.86
CA GLU A 28 6.55 -4.61 -55.19
C GLU A 28 5.79 -3.96 -54.04
N ILE A 29 4.51 -3.63 -54.23
CA ILE A 29 3.66 -3.07 -53.17
C ILE A 29 3.53 -4.08 -52.02
N VAL A 30 3.28 -5.35 -52.31
CA VAL A 30 3.17 -6.41 -51.29
C VAL A 30 4.47 -6.55 -50.50
N LEU A 31 5.63 -6.53 -51.16
CA LEU A 31 6.93 -6.58 -50.48
C LEU A 31 7.18 -5.36 -49.58
N VAL A 32 6.82 -4.16 -50.04
CA VAL A 32 6.92 -2.93 -49.23
C VAL A 32 6.00 -3.01 -48.01
N VAL A 33 4.75 -3.47 -48.20
CA VAL A 33 3.80 -3.64 -47.11
C VAL A 33 4.31 -4.65 -46.08
N ILE A 34 4.85 -5.79 -46.52
CA ILE A 34 5.47 -6.78 -45.62
C ILE A 34 6.65 -6.15 -44.85
N GLY A 35 7.49 -5.37 -45.51
CA GLY A 35 8.60 -4.65 -44.87
C GLY A 35 8.13 -3.68 -43.78
N ILE A 36 7.07 -2.91 -44.05
CA ILE A 36 6.46 -1.99 -43.07
C ILE A 36 5.87 -2.77 -41.89
N LEU A 37 5.14 -3.85 -42.15
CA LEU A 37 4.53 -4.67 -41.11
C LEU A 37 5.58 -5.31 -40.19
N ILE A 38 6.69 -5.80 -40.75
CA ILE A 38 7.81 -6.34 -39.97
C ILE A 38 8.44 -5.23 -39.12
N ALA A 39 8.70 -4.06 -39.70
CA ALA A 39 9.27 -2.93 -38.96
C ALA A 39 8.36 -2.49 -37.80
N LEU A 40 7.05 -2.38 -38.04
CA LEU A 40 6.06 -2.08 -37.02
C LEU A 40 6.04 -3.16 -35.92
N SER A 41 6.08 -4.43 -36.32
CA SER A 41 6.04 -5.56 -35.38
C SER A 41 7.27 -5.58 -34.47
N ILE A 42 8.47 -5.34 -35.01
CA ILE A 42 9.71 -5.25 -34.22
C ILE A 42 9.64 -4.06 -33.25
N ASN A 43 9.14 -2.91 -33.71
CA ASN A 43 8.99 -1.73 -32.86
C ASN A 43 8.01 -1.99 -31.70
N ASN A 44 6.84 -2.57 -31.99
CA ASN A 44 5.84 -2.92 -30.98
C ASN A 44 6.39 -3.96 -29.98
N TRP A 45 7.15 -4.95 -30.45
CA TRP A 45 7.79 -5.93 -29.56
C TRP A 45 8.82 -5.30 -28.62
N ASN A 46 9.67 -4.41 -29.13
CA ASN A 46 10.65 -3.70 -28.30
C ASN A 46 9.98 -2.79 -27.27
N GLU A 47 8.90 -2.10 -27.65
CA GLU A 47 8.12 -1.26 -26.74
C GLU A 47 7.46 -2.09 -25.63
N ASN A 48 6.78 -3.18 -26.00
CA ASN A 48 6.20 -4.12 -25.02
C ASN A 48 7.26 -4.68 -24.06
N ARG A 49 8.47 -4.99 -24.55
CA ARG A 49 9.58 -5.46 -23.71
C ARG A 49 10.01 -4.41 -22.69
N LYS A 50 10.14 -3.14 -23.11
CA LYS A 50 10.50 -2.03 -22.20
C LYS A 50 9.41 -1.81 -21.16
N GLN A 51 8.15 -1.83 -21.57
CA GLN A 51 7.01 -1.67 -20.65
C GLN A 51 6.95 -2.78 -19.60
N LYS A 52 7.12 -4.05 -20.00
CA LYS A 52 7.18 -5.18 -19.05
C LYS A 52 8.34 -5.02 -18.06
N LYS A 53 9.52 -4.59 -18.53
CA LYS A 53 10.68 -4.32 -17.65
C LYS A 53 10.37 -3.23 -16.62
N THR A 54 9.75 -2.13 -17.03
CA THR A 54 9.34 -1.05 -16.13
C THR A 54 8.31 -1.53 -15.11
N LEU A 55 7.30 -2.29 -15.54
CA LEU A 55 6.27 -2.85 -14.66
C LEU A 55 6.87 -3.77 -13.59
N TYR A 56 7.79 -4.66 -13.97
CA TYR A 56 8.46 -5.53 -13.00
C TYR A 56 9.34 -4.76 -12.02
N SER A 57 10.02 -3.70 -12.48
CA SER A 57 10.75 -2.81 -11.57
C SER A 57 9.81 -2.16 -10.54
N ILE A 58 8.59 -1.77 -10.96
CA ILE A 58 7.58 -1.21 -10.06
C ILE A 58 7.07 -2.26 -9.08
N TYR A 59 6.82 -3.50 -9.53
CA TYR A 59 6.45 -4.58 -8.61
C TYR A 59 7.52 -4.87 -7.57
N GLN A 60 8.80 -4.83 -7.92
CA GLN A 60 9.88 -4.99 -6.93
C GLN A 60 9.92 -3.85 -5.91
N ILE A 61 9.66 -2.62 -6.33
CA ILE A 61 9.49 -1.48 -5.43
C ILE A 61 8.32 -1.71 -4.47
N ILE A 62 7.15 -2.12 -4.99
CA ILE A 62 5.95 -2.39 -4.17
C ILE A 62 6.22 -3.51 -3.16
N ARG A 63 6.91 -4.57 -3.59
CA ARG A 63 7.32 -5.68 -2.72
C ARG A 63 8.18 -5.18 -1.55
N GLU A 64 9.17 -4.34 -1.83
CA GLU A 64 10.03 -3.73 -0.81
C GLU A 64 9.22 -2.84 0.14
N ASP A 65 8.40 -1.94 -0.41
CA ASP A 65 7.54 -1.03 0.35
C ASP A 65 6.62 -1.82 1.32
N ILE A 66 5.89 -2.83 0.83
CA ILE A 66 5.03 -3.68 1.67
C ILE A 66 5.84 -4.44 2.74
N SER A 67 7.07 -4.87 2.43
CA SER A 67 7.92 -5.58 3.40
C SER A 67 8.35 -4.68 4.56
N ILE A 68 8.64 -3.41 4.27
CA ILE A 68 8.95 -2.39 5.28
C ILE A 68 7.70 -2.13 6.13
N ASP A 69 6.55 -1.89 5.48
CA ASP A 69 5.27 -1.65 6.18
C ASP A 69 4.92 -2.80 7.13
N ILE A 70 5.06 -4.05 6.68
CA ILE A 70 4.82 -5.24 7.52
C ILE A 70 5.76 -5.27 8.72
N THR A 71 7.02 -4.85 8.57
CA THR A 71 7.99 -4.83 9.66
C THR A 71 7.58 -3.82 10.73
N GLU A 72 7.16 -2.63 10.32
CA GLU A 72 6.66 -1.59 11.24
C GLU A 72 5.36 -2.01 11.92
N ILE A 73 4.42 -2.58 11.15
CA ILE A 73 3.15 -3.13 11.65
C ILE A 73 3.41 -4.24 12.68
N ASN A 74 4.36 -5.15 12.43
CA ASN A 74 4.71 -6.19 13.39
C ASN A 74 5.26 -5.60 14.69
N SER A 75 6.11 -4.57 14.61
CA SER A 75 6.60 -3.88 15.80
C SER A 75 5.45 -3.24 16.59
N PHE A 76 4.47 -2.66 15.90
CA PHE A 76 3.29 -2.06 16.53
C PHE A 76 2.39 -3.11 17.20
N ILE A 77 2.04 -4.17 16.47
CA ILE A 77 1.20 -5.27 16.99
C ILE A 77 1.87 -5.94 18.18
N ASN A 78 3.19 -6.15 18.15
CA ASN A 78 3.91 -6.78 19.26
C ASN A 78 3.85 -5.92 20.53
N ASP A 79 4.01 -4.60 20.43
CA ASP A 79 3.83 -3.68 21.56
C ASP A 79 2.38 -3.71 22.07
N TYR A 80 1.42 -3.71 21.15
CA TYR A 80 0.02 -3.78 21.49
C TYR A 80 -0.33 -5.06 22.27
N ASP A 81 0.03 -6.22 21.74
CA ASP A 81 -0.31 -7.52 22.33
C ASP A 81 0.44 -7.77 23.65
N SER A 82 1.68 -7.28 23.77
CA SER A 82 2.54 -7.55 24.94
C SER A 82 2.32 -6.57 26.09
N VAL A 83 1.88 -5.34 25.80
CA VAL A 83 1.82 -4.25 26.79
C VAL A 83 0.43 -3.62 26.84
N ARG A 84 -0.02 -3.05 25.72
CA ARG A 84 -1.21 -2.17 25.72
C ARG A 84 -2.50 -2.95 25.97
N LYS A 85 -2.72 -4.06 25.28
CA LYS A 85 -3.91 -4.89 25.44
C LYS A 85 -4.04 -5.46 26.86
N PRO A 86 -2.99 -6.08 27.44
CA PRO A 86 -3.02 -6.49 28.85
C PRO A 86 -3.32 -5.34 29.82
N ALA A 87 -2.78 -4.14 29.58
CA ALA A 87 -3.07 -2.97 30.39
C ALA A 87 -4.56 -2.55 30.31
N PHE A 88 -5.13 -2.48 29.11
CA PHE A 88 -6.56 -2.22 28.92
C PHE A 88 -7.44 -3.25 29.63
N GLU A 89 -7.16 -4.55 29.42
CA GLU A 89 -7.92 -5.64 30.02
C GLU A 89 -7.81 -5.64 31.55
N ALA A 90 -6.63 -5.33 32.11
CA ALA A 90 -6.44 -5.22 33.55
C ALA A 90 -7.27 -4.07 34.13
N VAL A 91 -7.17 -2.87 33.57
CA VAL A 91 -7.88 -1.69 34.05
C VAL A 91 -9.40 -1.85 33.96
N LEU A 92 -9.90 -2.43 32.86
CA LEU A 92 -11.33 -2.56 32.61
C LEU A 92 -11.97 -3.74 33.37
N ASN A 93 -11.28 -4.87 33.48
CA ASN A 93 -11.89 -6.11 34.00
C ASN A 93 -11.53 -6.41 35.46
N LYS A 94 -10.36 -5.95 35.94
CA LYS A 94 -9.83 -6.36 37.26
C LYS A 94 -9.97 -5.30 38.34
N ASN A 95 -10.34 -4.06 37.98
CA ASN A 95 -10.45 -2.94 38.92
C ASN A 95 -9.22 -2.82 39.85
N PRO A 96 -8.01 -2.65 39.29
CA PRO A 96 -6.76 -2.66 40.06
C PRO A 96 -6.77 -1.64 41.20
N SER A 97 -6.27 -2.07 42.35
CA SER A 97 -6.02 -1.19 43.49
C SER A 97 -4.80 -0.30 43.26
N LYS A 98 -4.59 0.71 44.11
CA LYS A 98 -3.38 1.55 44.07
C LYS A 98 -2.10 0.70 44.17
N ALA A 99 -2.12 -0.34 45.00
CA ALA A 99 -0.99 -1.26 45.14
C ALA A 99 -0.73 -2.08 43.86
N ASP A 100 -1.76 -2.38 43.07
CA ASP A 100 -1.60 -3.08 41.80
C ASP A 100 -0.98 -2.17 40.74
N TYR A 101 -1.42 -0.91 40.63
CA TYR A 101 -0.80 0.07 39.74
C TYR A 101 0.67 0.35 40.08
N LEU A 102 1.03 0.39 41.37
CA LEU A 102 2.42 0.57 41.80
C LEU A 102 3.31 -0.64 41.41
N LYS A 103 2.75 -1.85 41.37
CA LYS A 103 3.45 -3.05 40.90
C LYS A 103 3.49 -3.15 39.37
N HIS A 104 2.49 -2.56 38.70
CA HIS A 104 2.27 -2.62 37.26
C HIS A 104 2.11 -1.21 36.67
N PRO A 105 3.19 -0.39 36.66
CA PRO A 105 3.12 0.97 36.12
C PRO A 105 2.72 1.02 34.64
N GLU A 106 2.90 -0.08 33.90
CA GLU A 106 2.44 -0.24 32.51
C GLU A 106 0.92 -0.12 32.36
N TYR A 107 0.13 -0.30 33.43
CA TYR A 107 -1.32 -0.11 33.38
C TYR A 107 -1.70 1.34 33.04
N LEU A 108 -0.86 2.31 33.40
CA LEU A 108 -1.07 3.72 33.06
C LEU A 108 -0.79 4.01 31.57
N SER A 109 -0.28 3.04 30.80
CA SER A 109 -0.14 3.18 29.35
C SER A 109 -1.47 3.46 28.67
N VAL A 110 -2.61 3.05 29.24
CA VAL A 110 -3.96 3.32 28.70
C VAL A 110 -4.31 4.81 28.62
N LEU A 111 -3.62 5.66 29.39
CA LEU A 111 -3.74 7.13 29.34
C LEU A 111 -2.91 7.76 28.22
N LYS A 112 -1.99 6.98 27.63
CA LYS A 112 -1.03 7.45 26.62
C LYS A 112 -1.51 7.16 25.21
N GLY A 113 -0.89 7.85 24.26
CA GLY A 113 -1.06 7.63 22.84
C GLY A 113 -0.44 6.31 22.36
N PHE A 114 -0.31 6.20 21.04
CA PHE A 114 0.28 5.06 20.35
C PHE A 114 1.36 5.53 19.38
N LYS A 115 2.17 4.60 18.88
CA LYS A 115 3.26 4.91 17.93
C LYS A 115 2.67 5.21 16.55
N ASP A 116 3.05 6.35 15.98
CA ASP A 116 2.71 6.71 14.61
C ASP A 116 3.55 5.93 13.60
N PHE A 117 2.94 5.54 12.48
CA PHE A 117 3.63 5.10 11.27
C PHE A 117 2.74 5.33 10.03
N SER A 118 3.31 5.24 8.84
CA SER A 118 2.60 5.46 7.58
C SER A 118 2.90 4.35 6.58
N ILE A 119 1.90 4.03 5.76
CA ILE A 119 2.05 3.04 4.68
C ILE A 119 2.87 3.64 3.53
N ASN A 120 3.85 2.91 3.04
CA ASN A 120 4.69 3.31 1.92
C ASN A 120 3.91 3.23 0.59
N LEU A 121 3.78 4.38 -0.08
CA LEU A 121 2.98 4.51 -1.32
C LEU A 121 3.83 4.70 -2.58
N ARG A 122 5.16 4.68 -2.49
CA ARG A 122 6.07 4.98 -3.62
C ARG A 122 5.78 4.08 -4.82
N GLY A 123 5.79 2.77 -4.62
CA GLY A 123 5.51 1.80 -5.67
C GLY A 123 4.09 1.88 -6.20
N PHE A 124 3.12 2.11 -5.30
CA PHE A 124 1.71 2.23 -5.65
C PHE A 124 1.43 3.45 -6.54
N GLU A 125 2.03 4.61 -6.22
CA GLU A 125 1.89 5.81 -7.05
C GLU A 125 2.59 5.65 -8.40
N LEU A 126 3.73 4.95 -8.47
CA LEU A 126 4.35 4.60 -9.75
C LEU A 126 3.45 3.68 -10.59
N LEU A 127 2.78 2.71 -9.96
CA LEU A 127 1.83 1.82 -10.63
C LEU A 127 0.62 2.58 -11.19
N LYS A 128 0.06 3.52 -10.43
CA LYS A 128 -1.07 4.36 -10.86
C LYS A 128 -0.73 5.27 -12.05
N ASN A 129 0.51 5.75 -12.10
CA ASN A 129 0.98 6.65 -13.15
C ASN A 129 1.43 5.93 -14.44
N LEU A 130 1.34 4.60 -14.50
CA LEU A 130 1.65 3.87 -15.72
C LEU A 130 0.62 4.17 -16.83
N PRO A 131 1.08 4.40 -18.09
CA PRO A 131 0.18 4.59 -19.22
C PRO A 131 -0.78 3.42 -19.41
N ASN A 132 -2.07 3.73 -19.53
CA ASN A 132 -3.14 2.78 -19.78
C ASN A 132 -3.22 2.47 -21.28
N ASP A 133 -2.29 1.66 -21.78
CA ASP A 133 -2.14 1.36 -23.23
C ASP A 133 -3.00 0.20 -23.75
N GLY A 134 -3.97 -0.30 -22.96
CA GLY A 134 -4.91 -1.33 -23.39
C GLY A 134 -4.29 -2.72 -23.60
N THR A 135 -3.04 -2.97 -23.19
CA THR A 135 -2.45 -4.31 -23.24
C THR A 135 -3.06 -5.21 -22.16
N ILE A 136 -3.84 -6.19 -22.62
CA ILE A 136 -4.69 -7.14 -21.85
C ILE A 136 -3.91 -7.97 -20.81
N ASP A 137 -2.57 -8.01 -20.90
CA ASP A 137 -1.70 -8.83 -20.03
C ASP A 137 -1.24 -8.11 -18.73
N LYS A 138 -1.65 -6.83 -18.54
CA LYS A 138 -1.44 -6.07 -17.27
C LYS A 138 -2.51 -6.36 -16.21
N GLN A 139 -3.55 -7.15 -16.51
CA GLN A 139 -4.86 -7.02 -15.86
C GLN A 139 -5.08 -7.78 -14.54
N ASN A 140 -4.21 -8.70 -14.12
CA ASN A 140 -4.45 -9.44 -12.87
C ASN A 140 -3.71 -8.85 -11.66
N LEU A 141 -2.37 -8.86 -11.66
CA LEU A 141 -1.62 -8.44 -10.46
C LEU A 141 -1.68 -6.93 -10.20
N ALA A 142 -1.53 -6.08 -11.21
CA ALA A 142 -1.63 -4.62 -11.03
C ALA A 142 -3.01 -4.24 -10.47
N SER A 143 -4.08 -4.83 -11.00
CA SER A 143 -5.45 -4.65 -10.50
C SER A 143 -5.61 -5.13 -9.05
N LYS A 144 -5.04 -6.28 -8.70
CA LYS A 144 -5.04 -6.80 -7.32
C LYS A 144 -4.29 -5.88 -6.37
N ILE A 145 -3.13 -5.37 -6.77
CA ILE A 145 -2.36 -4.39 -5.98
C ILE A 145 -3.18 -3.11 -5.79
N ASN A 146 -3.83 -2.62 -6.84
CA ASN A 146 -4.70 -1.45 -6.74
C ASN A 146 -5.86 -1.67 -5.76
N LEU A 147 -6.53 -2.82 -5.84
CA LEU A 147 -7.61 -3.17 -4.92
C LEU A 147 -7.09 -3.30 -3.48
N PHE A 148 -5.94 -3.95 -3.28
CA PHE A 148 -5.28 -4.07 -1.99
C PHE A 148 -5.04 -2.70 -1.35
N TYR A 149 -4.33 -1.79 -2.03
CA TYR A 149 -4.06 -0.47 -1.47
C TYR A 149 -5.34 0.34 -1.27
N ASN A 150 -6.25 0.39 -2.23
CA ASN A 150 -7.47 1.18 -2.10
C ASN A 150 -8.34 0.73 -0.91
N GLN A 151 -8.50 -0.59 -0.74
CA GLN A 151 -9.24 -1.15 0.39
C GLN A 151 -8.54 -0.81 1.70
N HIS A 152 -7.28 -1.19 1.87
CA HIS A 152 -6.62 -1.05 3.16
C HIS A 152 -6.32 0.39 3.55
N LEU A 153 -5.98 1.27 2.61
CA LEU A 153 -5.77 2.68 2.93
C LEU A 153 -7.06 3.32 3.42
N THR A 154 -8.21 2.94 2.85
CA THR A 154 -9.51 3.46 3.32
C THR A 154 -9.76 3.02 4.76
N GLU A 155 -9.69 1.73 5.04
CA GLU A 155 -9.99 1.19 6.38
C GLU A 155 -8.98 1.67 7.44
N ILE A 156 -7.69 1.65 7.13
CA ILE A 156 -6.63 2.12 8.04
C ILE A 156 -6.79 3.62 8.31
N ASN A 157 -7.09 4.45 7.31
CA ASN A 157 -7.27 5.88 7.52
C ASN A 157 -8.48 6.18 8.40
N VAL A 158 -9.58 5.45 8.21
CA VAL A 158 -10.76 5.55 9.08
C VAL A 158 -10.37 5.16 10.50
N ALA A 159 -9.86 3.94 10.70
CA ALA A 159 -9.51 3.44 12.03
C ALA A 159 -8.49 4.33 12.76
N THR A 160 -7.47 4.83 12.04
CA THR A 160 -6.48 5.79 12.56
C THR A 160 -7.17 7.09 13.02
N SER A 161 -8.10 7.62 12.22
CA SER A 161 -8.85 8.83 12.57
C SER A 161 -9.73 8.63 13.80
N GLU A 162 -10.31 7.44 13.98
CA GLU A 162 -11.14 7.12 15.14
C GLU A 162 -10.33 7.01 16.43
N VAL A 163 -9.23 6.25 16.41
CA VAL A 163 -8.35 6.12 17.58
C VAL A 163 -7.70 7.45 17.95
N MET A 164 -7.27 8.25 16.97
CA MET A 164 -6.71 9.59 17.21
C MET A 164 -7.76 10.52 17.83
N ARG A 165 -9.01 10.49 17.34
CA ARG A 165 -10.09 11.32 17.89
C ARG A 165 -10.33 11.01 19.37
N GLU A 166 -10.46 9.74 19.74
CA GLU A 166 -10.67 9.37 21.14
C GLU A 166 -9.44 9.71 22.01
N MET A 167 -8.23 9.51 21.48
CA MET A 167 -7.00 9.92 22.16
C MET A 167 -6.97 11.43 22.43
N ILE A 168 -7.25 12.26 21.42
CA ILE A 168 -7.24 13.72 21.52
C ILE A 168 -8.33 14.20 22.48
N ASN A 169 -9.52 13.63 22.41
CA ASN A 169 -10.62 13.94 23.33
C ASN A 169 -10.21 13.66 24.79
N ASN A 170 -9.63 12.50 25.05
CA ASN A 170 -9.13 12.14 26.37
C ASN A 170 -8.02 13.09 26.85
N LEU A 171 -7.03 13.38 26.01
CA LEU A 171 -5.96 14.33 26.35
C LEU A 171 -6.50 15.75 26.60
N SER A 172 -7.53 16.16 25.86
CA SER A 172 -8.17 17.47 26.05
C SER A 172 -8.87 17.59 27.41
N ASP A 173 -9.32 16.48 27.98
CA ASP A 173 -9.89 16.46 29.32
C ASP A 173 -8.80 16.32 30.37
N TYR A 174 -7.81 15.45 30.15
CA TYR A 174 -6.72 15.25 31.10
C TYR A 174 -5.86 16.50 31.29
N LYS A 175 -5.62 17.31 30.25
CA LYS A 175 -4.80 18.54 30.34
C LYS A 175 -5.35 19.59 31.31
N GLN A 176 -6.59 19.44 31.77
CA GLN A 176 -7.24 20.31 32.73
C GLN A 176 -7.02 19.85 34.19
N LEU A 177 -6.43 18.68 34.40
CA LEU A 177 -6.25 18.06 35.71
C LEU A 177 -4.87 18.39 36.29
N PRO A 178 -4.74 18.57 37.63
CA PRO A 178 -3.48 18.94 38.28
C PRO A 178 -2.32 17.96 37.99
N TRP A 179 -2.62 16.67 37.90
CA TRP A 179 -1.63 15.62 37.70
C TRP A 179 -1.03 15.57 36.29
N PHE A 180 -1.61 16.27 35.31
CA PHE A 180 -1.26 16.09 33.91
C PHE A 180 0.22 16.35 33.61
N SER A 181 0.75 17.50 34.05
CA SER A 181 2.15 17.84 33.81
C SER A 181 3.09 16.89 34.55
N SER A 182 2.77 16.59 35.81
CA SER A 182 3.51 15.63 36.63
C SER A 182 3.59 14.25 35.95
N PHE A 183 2.49 13.74 35.41
CA PHE A 183 2.47 12.44 34.74
C PHE A 183 3.15 12.45 33.36
N PHE A 184 2.78 13.38 32.47
CA PHE A 184 3.26 13.36 31.08
C PHE A 184 4.67 13.95 30.89
N ILE A 185 5.13 14.81 31.80
CA ILE A 185 6.45 15.44 31.73
C ILE A 185 7.43 14.84 32.74
N ASN A 186 7.00 14.65 34.00
CA ASN A 186 7.88 14.18 35.07
C ASN A 186 7.80 12.67 35.33
N ASN A 187 6.87 11.96 34.70
CA ASN A 187 6.57 10.55 34.95
C ASN A 187 6.15 10.23 36.40
N GLU A 188 5.60 11.22 37.12
CA GLU A 188 5.00 11.02 38.44
C GLU A 188 3.63 10.35 38.29
N THR A 189 3.38 9.28 39.05
CA THR A 189 2.21 8.40 38.81
C THR A 189 1.14 8.45 39.90
N ASP A 190 1.45 8.95 41.10
CA ASP A 190 0.57 8.84 42.27
C ASP A 190 -0.81 9.45 42.04
N GLU A 191 -0.87 10.72 41.61
CA GLU A 191 -2.16 11.41 41.38
C GLU A 191 -2.91 10.88 40.14
N ALA A 192 -2.18 10.37 39.14
CA ALA A 192 -2.79 9.72 37.97
C ALA A 192 -3.43 8.37 38.36
N ILE A 193 -2.82 7.62 39.28
CA ILE A 193 -3.39 6.39 39.84
C ILE A 193 -4.66 6.71 40.64
N ASP A 194 -4.63 7.74 41.47
CA ASP A 194 -5.81 8.16 42.24
C ASP A 194 -6.96 8.54 41.30
N PHE A 195 -6.68 9.30 40.22
CA PHE A 195 -7.66 9.58 39.18
C PHE A 195 -8.25 8.32 38.52
N MET A 196 -7.42 7.31 38.24
CA MET A 196 -7.86 6.06 37.61
C MET A 196 -8.78 5.22 38.51
N ILE A 197 -8.61 5.31 39.83
CA ILE A 197 -9.38 4.55 40.81
C ILE A 197 -10.68 5.29 41.17
N ASP A 198 -10.61 6.61 41.38
CA ASP A 198 -11.69 7.39 41.96
C ASP A 198 -12.70 7.91 40.92
N ASN A 199 -12.36 7.87 39.62
CA ASN A 199 -13.23 8.38 38.56
C ASN A 199 -14.02 7.27 37.84
N PRO A 200 -15.32 7.11 38.11
CA PRO A 200 -16.13 6.07 37.47
C PRO A 200 -16.31 6.28 35.95
N LEU A 201 -16.26 7.52 35.47
CA LEU A 201 -16.38 7.82 34.04
C LEU A 201 -15.12 7.46 33.26
N GLN A 202 -13.98 7.36 33.95
CA GLN A 202 -12.70 7.07 33.32
C GLN A 202 -12.68 5.68 32.68
N LYS A 203 -13.34 4.69 33.28
CA LYS A 203 -13.45 3.35 32.68
C LYS A 203 -14.19 3.36 31.36
N ASN A 204 -15.25 4.15 31.24
CA ASN A 204 -16.01 4.27 29.99
C ASN A 204 -15.17 4.92 28.88
N ARG A 205 -14.36 5.94 29.22
CA ARG A 205 -13.41 6.58 28.31
C ARG A 205 -12.32 5.63 27.82
N ILE A 206 -11.79 4.82 28.74
CA ILE A 206 -10.80 3.80 28.41
C ILE A 206 -11.43 2.69 27.58
N ALA A 207 -12.68 2.29 27.85
CA ALA A 207 -13.37 1.25 27.10
C ALA A 207 -13.58 1.65 25.64
N ILE A 208 -14.05 2.88 25.35
CA ILE A 208 -14.20 3.34 23.97
C ILE A 208 -12.85 3.49 23.27
N TYR A 209 -11.84 4.03 23.97
CA TYR A 209 -10.49 4.14 23.42
C TYR A 209 -9.87 2.77 23.11
N TYR A 210 -10.09 1.79 23.98
CA TYR A 210 -9.66 0.41 23.77
C TYR A 210 -10.33 -0.22 22.55
N LEU A 211 -11.65 -0.04 22.41
CA LEU A 211 -12.41 -0.58 21.29
C LEU A 211 -11.89 -0.07 19.94
N VAL A 212 -11.73 1.25 19.79
CA VAL A 212 -11.24 1.83 18.52
C VAL A 212 -9.77 1.48 18.26
N HIS A 213 -8.97 1.32 19.31
CA HIS A 213 -7.58 0.90 19.18
C HIS A 213 -7.44 -0.58 18.78
N ASP A 214 -8.30 -1.47 19.28
CA ASP A 214 -8.38 -2.87 18.85
C ASP A 214 -8.83 -2.97 17.38
N ILE A 215 -9.83 -2.18 16.96
CA ILE A 215 -10.25 -2.09 15.54
C ILE A 215 -9.06 -1.67 14.66
N TYR A 216 -8.31 -0.64 15.08
CA TYR A 216 -7.12 -0.20 14.36
C TYR A 216 -6.09 -1.32 14.21
N VAL A 217 -5.77 -2.04 15.28
CA VAL A 217 -4.85 -3.20 15.25
C VAL A 217 -5.35 -4.28 14.28
N GLN A 218 -6.65 -4.58 14.27
CA GLN A 218 -7.23 -5.57 13.35
C GLN A 218 -7.07 -5.15 11.87
N GLU A 219 -7.24 -3.87 11.54
CA GLU A 219 -7.01 -3.40 10.16
C GLU A 219 -5.55 -3.53 9.73
N LEU A 220 -4.60 -3.29 10.65
CA LEU A 220 -3.18 -3.52 10.39
C LEU A 220 -2.85 -5.00 10.18
N GLN A 221 -3.46 -5.89 10.97
CA GLN A 221 -3.33 -7.34 10.79
C GLN A 221 -3.84 -7.78 9.42
N LYS A 222 -4.98 -7.24 8.96
CA LYS A 222 -5.52 -7.52 7.62
C LYS A 222 -4.57 -7.02 6.52
N PHE A 223 -4.03 -5.80 6.64
CA PHE A 223 -3.04 -5.29 5.69
C PHE A 223 -1.83 -6.21 5.62
N LYS A 224 -1.28 -6.63 6.77
CA LYS A 224 -0.14 -7.56 6.82
C LYS A 224 -0.42 -8.85 6.06
N VAL A 225 -1.50 -9.56 6.41
CA VAL A 225 -1.83 -10.85 5.80
C VAL A 225 -2.01 -10.73 4.28
N ASN A 226 -2.73 -9.69 3.84
CA ASN A 226 -2.98 -9.47 2.41
C ASN A 226 -1.71 -8.98 1.68
N GLY A 227 -0.88 -8.17 2.34
CA GLY A 227 0.40 -7.70 1.81
C GLY A 227 1.39 -8.83 1.58
N GLU A 228 1.48 -9.78 2.52
CA GLU A 228 2.28 -11.01 2.35
C GLU A 228 1.81 -11.83 1.13
N ALA A 229 0.49 -11.87 0.87
CA ALA A 229 -0.06 -12.54 -0.31
C ALA A 229 0.27 -11.80 -1.62
N ILE A 230 0.37 -10.46 -1.60
CA ILE A 230 0.84 -9.66 -2.74
C ILE A 230 2.34 -9.91 -2.99
N ILE A 231 3.16 -9.91 -1.95
CA ILE A 231 4.60 -10.21 -2.04
C ILE A 231 4.82 -11.57 -2.70
N LYS A 232 4.11 -12.62 -2.24
CA LYS A 232 4.21 -13.97 -2.83
C LYS A 232 3.85 -14.00 -4.32
N GLN A 233 2.86 -13.22 -4.75
CA GLN A 233 2.48 -13.13 -6.16
C GLN A 233 3.52 -12.39 -6.99
N ILE A 234 4.16 -11.35 -6.44
CA ILE A 234 5.25 -10.64 -7.11
C ILE A 234 6.47 -11.58 -7.27
N ASP A 235 6.82 -12.31 -6.21
CA ASP A 235 7.95 -13.24 -6.20
C ASP A 235 7.77 -14.42 -7.18
N ALA A 236 6.53 -14.84 -7.43
CA ALA A 236 6.21 -15.92 -8.38
C ALA A 236 6.35 -15.51 -9.86
N ILE A 237 6.54 -14.23 -10.17
CA ILE A 237 6.72 -13.74 -11.55
C ILE A 237 8.20 -13.74 -11.96
N ASN A 238 9.12 -13.90 -11.00
CA ASN A 238 10.56 -13.99 -11.23
C ASN A 238 11.01 -15.36 -11.74
#